data_AF-A0A8J3D7I7-F1
#
_entry.id   AF-A0A8J3D7I7-F1
#
_cell.length_a   1.000
_cell.length_b   1.000
_cell.length_c   1.000
_cell.angle_alpha   90.00
_cell.angle_beta   90.00
_cell.angle_gamma   90.00
#
_symmetry.space_group_name_H-M   'P 1'
#
loop_
_entity.id
_entity.type
_entity.pdbx_description
1 polymer ?
#
loop_
_entity_poly.entity_id
_entity_poly.type
_entity_poly.pdbx_seq_one_letter_code
_entity_poly.pdbx_strand_id
1 'polypeptide(L)'
;MKTLKTSAIAFALALLSAASTLAQDTAKTFDTSLYRVQQSMTIRLNVQKEAGEWVSIRLIDQDGKELHRESVGRKIQKYACNFDLSKAQDGEYTIEIANGTEVQRKSINLSSAEVMKAPARTLVALN
;
A
#
# COMPACT_ATOMS: atom_id res chain seq x y z
N MET A 1 -71.47 4.22 -3.95
CA MET A 1 -70.74 3.28 -4.83
C MET A 1 -69.58 4.01 -5.48
N LYS A 2 -68.40 3.38 -5.47
CA LYS A 2 -67.22 3.60 -6.34
C LYS A 2 -66.15 4.61 -5.86
N THR A 3 -65.08 3.98 -5.36
CA THR A 3 -63.73 4.39 -4.95
C THR A 3 -62.91 5.11 -6.04
N LEU A 4 -62.00 6.02 -5.65
CA LEU A 4 -60.81 6.34 -6.47
C LEU A 4 -59.59 6.81 -5.65
N LYS A 5 -58.81 5.82 -5.23
CA LYS A 5 -57.33 5.68 -5.29
C LYS A 5 -56.43 6.86 -4.88
N THR A 6 -55.85 6.70 -3.69
CA THR A 6 -54.55 7.23 -3.22
C THR A 6 -53.42 7.08 -4.26
N SER A 7 -52.63 8.14 -4.47
CA SER A 7 -51.28 8.02 -5.04
C SER A 7 -50.33 8.95 -4.29
N ALA A 8 -49.54 8.37 -3.40
CA ALA A 8 -48.45 9.03 -2.71
C ALA A 8 -47.29 9.28 -3.69
N ILE A 9 -46.90 10.54 -3.85
CA ILE A 9 -45.69 10.92 -4.58
C ILE A 9 -44.56 10.91 -3.56
N ALA A 10 -43.81 9.82 -3.51
CA ALA A 10 -42.59 9.70 -2.72
C ALA A 10 -41.48 10.54 -3.37
N PHE A 11 -41.11 11.65 -2.76
CA PHE A 11 -39.95 12.43 -3.15
C PHE A 11 -38.71 11.75 -2.56
N ALA A 12 -38.02 10.94 -3.38
CA ALA A 12 -36.79 10.27 -2.98
C ALA A 12 -35.67 11.32 -2.83
N LEU A 13 -35.34 11.65 -1.58
CA LEU A 13 -34.23 12.53 -1.25
C LEU A 13 -32.90 11.75 -1.35
N ALA A 14 -32.26 11.81 -2.51
CA ALA A 14 -30.91 11.29 -2.71
C ALA A 14 -29.90 12.23 -2.04
N LEU A 15 -29.62 12.00 -0.75
CA LEU A 15 -28.50 12.61 -0.04
C LEU A 15 -27.19 11.98 -0.54
N LEU A 16 -26.58 12.59 -1.54
CA LEU A 16 -25.24 12.25 -2.01
C LEU A 16 -24.22 12.87 -1.03
N SER A 17 -23.89 12.16 0.04
CA SER A 17 -22.83 12.59 0.95
C SER A 17 -21.46 12.35 0.31
N ALA A 18 -20.90 13.38 -0.32
CA ALA A 18 -19.50 13.40 -0.69
C ALA A 18 -18.65 13.57 0.59
N ALA A 19 -18.17 12.46 1.14
CA ALA A 19 -17.20 12.49 2.23
C ALA A 19 -15.83 12.88 1.65
N SER A 20 -15.51 14.17 1.67
CA SER A 20 -14.14 14.62 1.41
C SER A 20 -13.31 14.38 2.68
N THR A 21 -12.58 13.27 2.72
CA THR A 21 -11.56 13.02 3.74
C THR A 21 -10.47 14.09 3.64
N LEU A 22 -10.49 15.05 4.56
CA LEU A 22 -9.38 15.96 4.80
C LEU A 22 -8.20 15.09 5.28
N ALA A 23 -7.10 15.08 4.53
CA ALA A 23 -5.87 14.44 4.95
C ALA A 23 -5.32 15.23 6.15
N GLN A 24 -5.64 14.78 7.37
CA GLN A 24 -4.98 15.24 8.58
C GLN A 24 -3.54 14.73 8.53
N ASP A 25 -2.57 15.65 8.56
CA ASP A 25 -1.16 15.30 8.70
C ASP A 25 -0.93 14.80 10.13
N THR A 26 -1.17 13.50 10.33
CA THR A 26 -0.95 12.84 11.61
C THR A 26 0.54 12.81 11.89
N ALA A 27 0.94 13.26 13.07
CA ALA A 27 2.33 13.17 13.51
C ALA A 27 2.87 11.75 13.30
N LYS A 28 3.99 11.64 12.58
CA LYS A 28 4.66 10.36 12.38
C LYS A 28 5.18 9.81 13.71
N THR A 29 4.80 8.58 13.99
CA THR A 29 5.12 7.80 15.19
C THR A 29 6.17 6.72 14.92
N PHE A 30 6.39 6.38 13.65
CA PHE A 30 7.46 5.49 13.20
C PHE A 30 7.98 5.85 11.81
N ASP A 31 9.27 5.58 11.59
CA ASP A 31 9.94 5.76 10.32
C ASP A 31 10.05 4.44 9.56
N THR A 32 9.88 4.50 8.25
CA THR A 32 10.00 3.34 7.37
C THR A 32 10.91 3.62 6.19
N SER A 33 11.71 2.63 5.81
CA SER A 33 12.43 2.62 4.54
C SER A 33 12.16 1.32 3.79
N LEU A 34 11.90 1.44 2.50
CA LEU A 34 11.56 0.33 1.63
C LEU A 34 12.42 0.39 0.37
N TYR A 35 13.10 -0.71 0.04
CA TYR A 35 13.85 -0.79 -1.20
C TYR A 35 13.95 -2.23 -1.69
N ARG A 36 14.14 -2.38 -3.00
CA ARG A 36 14.44 -3.66 -3.62
C ARG A 36 15.90 -4.03 -3.36
N VAL A 37 16.13 -5.29 -2.98
CA VAL A 37 17.49 -5.85 -2.90
C VAL A 37 18.03 -6.00 -4.33
N GLN A 38 19.28 -5.60 -4.54
CA GLN A 38 19.87 -5.59 -5.88
C GLN A 38 19.77 -6.96 -6.56
N GLN A 39 19.40 -6.94 -7.84
CA GLN A 39 19.29 -8.13 -8.69
C GLN A 39 18.37 -9.23 -8.13
N SER A 40 17.39 -8.89 -7.30
CA SER A 40 16.40 -9.85 -6.80
C SER A 40 14.96 -9.34 -6.86
N MET A 41 14.03 -10.28 -6.65
CA MET A 41 12.61 -9.99 -6.43
C MET A 41 12.30 -9.84 -4.93
N THR A 42 13.32 -9.53 -4.12
CA THR A 42 13.17 -9.33 -2.69
C THR A 42 13.04 -7.86 -2.37
N ILE A 43 12.02 -7.51 -1.59
CA ILE A 43 11.83 -6.17 -1.05
C ILE A 43 12.24 -6.19 0.42
N ARG A 44 13.10 -5.25 0.82
CA ARG A 44 13.50 -5.06 2.21
C ARG A 44 12.73 -3.89 2.79
N LEU A 45 12.10 -4.14 3.94
CA LEU A 45 11.49 -3.14 4.79
C LEU A 45 12.36 -2.96 6.03
N ASN A 46 12.64 -1.72 6.40
CA ASN A 46 13.15 -1.38 7.72
C ASN A 46 12.15 -0.46 8.40
N VAL A 47 11.93 -0.70 9.69
CA VAL A 47 11.05 0.09 10.54
C VAL A 47 11.83 0.53 11.77
N GLN A 48 11.75 1.81 12.07
CA GLN A 48 12.28 2.39 13.30
C GLN A 48 11.13 3.04 14.08
N LYS A 49 11.01 2.70 15.35
CA LYS A 49 9.97 3.19 16.26
C LYS A 49 10.55 3.48 17.64
N GLU A 50 9.85 4.31 18.39
CA GLU A 50 10.21 4.61 19.77
C GLU A 50 10.05 3.40 20.70
N ALA A 51 10.73 3.45 21.85
CA ALA A 51 10.59 2.42 22.88
C ALA A 51 9.16 2.44 23.45
N GLY A 52 8.56 1.27 23.66
CA GLY A 52 7.20 1.18 24.18
C GLY A 52 6.10 1.15 23.11
N GLU A 53 6.41 1.55 21.87
CA GLU A 53 5.49 1.48 20.72
C GLU A 53 5.44 0.08 20.11
N TRP A 54 4.35 -0.29 19.45
CA TRP A 54 4.25 -1.54 18.67
C TRP A 54 3.86 -1.21 17.23
N VAL A 55 4.19 -2.06 16.27
CA VAL A 55 3.71 -1.92 14.88
C VAL A 55 3.26 -3.27 14.34
N SER A 56 2.20 -3.30 13.54
CA SER A 56 1.85 -4.42 12.68
C SER A 56 2.28 -4.13 11.26
N ILE A 57 2.83 -5.15 10.59
CA ILE A 57 3.28 -5.10 9.20
C ILE A 57 2.46 -6.13 8.43
N ARG A 58 1.87 -5.72 7.31
CA ARG A 58 1.05 -6.58 6.45
C ARG A 58 1.52 -6.48 5.00
N LEU A 59 1.58 -7.62 4.31
CA LEU A 59 1.71 -7.67 2.85
C LEU A 59 0.36 -8.09 2.28
N ILE A 60 -0.17 -7.30 1.36
CA ILE A 60 -1.49 -7.45 0.78
C ILE A 60 -1.31 -7.48 -0.74
N ASP A 61 -1.95 -8.42 -1.43
CA ASP A 61 -1.98 -8.45 -2.90
C ASP A 61 -3.02 -7.50 -3.49
N GLN A 62 -3.07 -7.42 -4.83
CA GLN A 62 -4.00 -6.55 -5.57
C GLN A 62 -5.48 -6.87 -5.33
N ASP A 63 -5.81 -8.10 -4.94
CA ASP A 63 -7.18 -8.53 -4.64
C ASP A 63 -7.57 -8.20 -3.19
N GLY A 64 -6.66 -7.58 -2.43
CA GLY A 64 -6.86 -7.25 -1.02
C GLY A 64 -6.63 -8.43 -0.08
N LYS A 65 -6.10 -9.55 -0.58
CA LYS A 65 -5.80 -10.73 0.24
C LYS A 65 -4.47 -10.52 0.97
N GLU A 66 -4.51 -10.79 2.27
CA GLU A 66 -3.33 -10.74 3.11
C GLU A 66 -2.45 -11.97 2.88
N LEU A 67 -1.24 -11.73 2.37
CA LEU A 67 -0.24 -12.76 2.11
C LEU A 67 0.69 -12.96 3.32
N HIS A 68 0.88 -11.92 4.11
CA HIS A 68 1.72 -11.96 5.31
C HIS A 68 1.25 -10.96 6.35
N ARG A 69 1.41 -11.33 7.63
CA ARG A 69 1.22 -10.44 8.76
C ARG A 69 2.24 -10.74 9.85
N GLU A 70 2.80 -9.68 10.41
CA GLU A 70 3.68 -9.73 11.55
C GLU A 70 3.39 -8.56 12.51
N SER A 71 3.78 -8.71 13.78
CA SER A 71 3.76 -7.63 14.76
C SER A 71 5.14 -7.48 15.41
N VAL A 72 5.68 -6.27 15.39
CA VAL A 72 6.91 -5.91 16.08
C VAL A 72 6.56 -5.34 17.44
N GLY A 73 6.98 -6.06 18.49
CA GLY A 73 6.64 -5.74 19.87
C GLY A 73 7.36 -4.50 20.42
N ARG A 74 6.94 -4.10 21.63
CA ARG A 74 7.38 -2.89 22.34
C ARG A 74 8.87 -2.82 22.67
N LYS A 75 9.54 -3.98 22.73
CA LYS A 75 10.95 -4.11 23.09
C LYS A 75 11.91 -3.93 21.91
N ILE A 76 11.41 -3.91 20.67
CA ILE A 76 12.22 -3.86 19.45
C ILE A 76 12.07 -2.48 18.81
N GLN A 77 13.07 -1.61 18.93
CA GLN A 77 13.00 -0.26 18.35
C GLN A 77 13.32 -0.23 16.85
N LYS A 78 14.19 -1.13 16.39
CA LYS A 78 14.58 -1.25 14.99
C LYS A 78 14.29 -2.65 14.51
N TYR A 79 13.57 -2.76 13.41
CA TYR A 79 13.17 -4.01 12.82
C TYR A 79 13.44 -3.98 11.31
N ALA A 80 13.84 -5.12 10.76
CA ALA A 80 14.02 -5.29 9.33
C ALA A 80 13.51 -6.65 8.90
N CYS A 81 12.76 -6.69 7.81
CA CYS A 81 12.28 -7.93 7.20
C CYS A 81 12.40 -7.87 5.69
N ASN A 82 12.46 -9.06 5.09
CA ASN A 82 12.53 -9.25 3.65
C ASN A 82 11.27 -9.96 3.17
N PHE A 83 10.65 -9.43 2.14
CA PHE A 83 9.57 -10.07 1.40
C PHE A 83 10.15 -10.63 0.10
N ASP A 84 10.25 -11.95 0.01
CA ASP A 84 10.64 -12.63 -1.23
C ASP A 84 9.41 -12.79 -2.14
N LEU A 85 9.39 -12.04 -3.23
CA LEU A 85 8.32 -12.06 -4.23
C LEU A 85 8.72 -12.84 -5.49
N SER A 86 9.79 -13.66 -5.44
CA SER A 86 10.27 -14.43 -6.60
C SER A 86 9.24 -15.41 -7.15
N LYS A 87 8.28 -15.87 -6.33
CA LYS A 87 7.18 -16.76 -6.71
C LYS A 87 5.83 -16.05 -6.76
N ALA A 88 5.80 -14.74 -6.55
CA ALA A 88 4.59 -13.94 -6.60
C ALA A 88 4.22 -13.67 -8.08
N GLN A 89 2.93 -13.52 -8.35
CA GLN A 89 2.47 -13.13 -9.68
C GLN A 89 2.74 -11.64 -9.91
N ASP A 90 2.92 -11.25 -11.16
CA ASP A 90 2.95 -9.84 -11.55
C ASP A 90 1.66 -9.14 -11.09
N GLY A 91 1.80 -7.92 -10.60
CA GLY A 91 0.67 -7.17 -10.03
C GLY A 91 1.10 -6.10 -9.04
N GLU A 92 0.11 -5.43 -8.46
CA GLU A 92 0.31 -4.48 -7.38
C GLU A 92 0.25 -5.17 -6.02
N TYR A 93 1.19 -4.82 -5.14
CA TYR A 93 1.24 -5.27 -3.76
C TYR A 93 1.32 -4.07 -2.84
N THR A 94 0.65 -4.15 -1.70
CA THR A 94 0.70 -3.12 -0.67
C THR A 94 1.37 -3.67 0.58
N ILE A 95 2.41 -2.98 1.05
CA ILE A 95 2.90 -3.14 2.42
C ILE A 95 2.25 -2.08 3.29
N GLU A 96 1.48 -2.52 4.28
CA GLU A 96 0.88 -1.65 5.29
C GLU A 96 1.60 -1.80 6.63
N ILE A 97 1.99 -0.68 7.23
CA ILE A 97 2.57 -0.59 8.57
C ILE A 97 1.65 0.26 9.44
N ALA A 98 1.24 -0.25 10.61
CA ALA A 98 0.28 0.44 11.46
C ALA A 98 0.55 0.23 12.97
N ASN A 99 0.24 1.23 13.81
CA ASN A 99 0.33 1.14 15.28
C ASN A 99 -0.95 1.60 16.02
N GLY A 100 -2.09 1.57 15.34
CA GLY A 100 -3.39 1.97 15.88
C GLY A 100 -3.67 3.48 15.80
N THR A 101 -2.63 4.33 15.77
CA THR A 101 -2.76 5.78 15.58
C THR A 101 -2.31 6.25 14.20
N GLU A 102 -1.30 5.58 13.63
CA GLU A 102 -0.78 5.87 12.30
C GLU A 102 -0.88 4.63 11.41
N VAL A 103 -1.12 4.84 10.11
CA VAL A 103 -1.07 3.83 9.06
C VAL A 103 -0.26 4.36 7.88
N GLN A 104 0.85 3.72 7.56
CA GLN A 104 1.62 3.98 6.35
C GLN A 104 1.43 2.84 5.34
N ARG A 105 1.02 3.17 4.11
CA ARG A 105 0.91 2.22 2.99
C ARG A 105 1.96 2.51 1.93
N LYS A 106 2.63 1.46 1.45
CA LYS A 106 3.63 1.51 0.37
C LYS A 106 3.23 0.53 -0.73
N SER A 107 2.90 1.06 -1.90
CA SER A 107 2.63 0.25 -3.09
C SER A 107 3.93 -0.22 -3.75
N ILE A 108 3.93 -1.45 -4.23
CA ILE A 108 5.00 -2.09 -5.00
C ILE A 108 4.35 -2.62 -6.28
N ASN A 109 4.84 -2.17 -7.42
CA ASN A 109 4.47 -2.77 -8.70
C ASN A 109 5.49 -3.84 -9.05
N LEU A 110 5.05 -5.10 -9.12
CA LEU A 110 5.87 -6.22 -9.53
C LEU A 110 5.59 -6.51 -11.01
N SER A 111 6.63 -6.40 -11.82
CA SER A 111 6.61 -6.76 -13.24
C SER A 111 7.84 -7.59 -13.57
N SER A 112 7.63 -8.75 -14.18
CA SER A 112 8.69 -9.64 -14.65
C SER A 112 9.16 -9.30 -16.07
N ALA A 113 8.68 -8.20 -16.67
CA ALA A 113 9.07 -7.81 -18.02
C ALA A 113 10.58 -7.55 -18.07
N GLU A 114 11.29 -8.33 -18.91
CA GLU A 114 12.69 -8.05 -19.22
C GLU A 114 12.79 -6.64 -19.78
N VAL A 115 13.54 -5.77 -19.09
CA VAL A 115 13.95 -4.49 -19.66
C VAL A 115 14.84 -4.81 -20.86
N MET A 116 14.25 -4.79 -22.06
CA MET A 116 15.02 -4.84 -23.30
C MET A 116 16.03 -3.69 -23.23
N LYS A 117 17.30 -4.02 -23.02
CA LYS A 117 18.39 -3.03 -23.08
C LYS A 117 18.35 -2.43 -24.48
N ALA A 118 17.97 -1.16 -24.59
CA ALA A 118 18.09 -0.43 -25.83
C ALA A 118 19.55 -0.52 -26.31
N PRO A 119 19.81 -0.77 -27.61
CA PRO A 119 21.17 -0.87 -28.12
C PRO A 119 21.93 0.43 -27.80
N ALA A 120 23.19 0.29 -27.38
CA ALA A 120 24.05 1.42 -27.07
C ALA A 120 24.14 2.34 -28.30
N ARG A 121 23.81 3.61 -28.13
CA ARG A 121 23.98 4.62 -29.19
C ARG A 121 25.43 5.08 -29.18
N THR A 122 26.18 4.74 -30.21
CA THR A 122 27.53 5.28 -30.43
C THR A 122 27.39 6.70 -30.97
N LEU A 123 27.93 7.69 -30.25
CA LEU A 123 28.11 9.03 -30.78
C LEU A 123 29.36 9.04 -31.66
N VAL A 124 29.20 9.30 -32.96
CA VAL A 124 30.31 9.56 -33.88
C VAL A 124 30.44 11.07 -34.02
N ALA A 125 31.55 11.63 -33.55
CA ALA A 125 31.92 13.00 -33.87
C ALA A 125 32.37 13.05 -35.34
N LEU A 126 31.75 13.93 -36.13
CA LEU A 126 32.19 14.26 -37.48
C LEU A 126 33.16 15.44 -37.39
N ASN A 127 34.34 15.28 -37.99
CA ASN A 127 35.42 16.27 -38.05
C ASN A 127 35.31 17.13 -39.31
#